data_AF-A0A3M1PSU7-F1
#
_entry.id   AF-A0A3M1PSU7-F1
#
_cell.length_a   1.000
_cell.length_b   1.000
_cell.length_c   1.000
_cell.angle_alpha   90.00
_cell.angle_beta   90.00
_cell.angle_gamma   90.00
#
_symmetry.space_group_name_H-M   'P 1'
#
loop_
_entity.id
_entity.type
_entity.pdbx_description
1 polymer ?
#
loop_
_entity_poly.entity_id
_entity_poly.type
_entity_poly.pdbx_seq_one_letter_code
_entity_poly.pdbx_strand_id
1 'polypeptide(L)' 'MITLYTAPTPNGYKISVMLEEIGLPYEVRVLDLMKGEQKEEWFLKINPNG' A
#
# COMPACT_ATOMS: atom_id res chain seq x y z
N MET A 1 -12.28 -6.89 -4.34
CA MET A 1 -11.27 -6.29 -5.22
C MET A 1 -10.09 -5.88 -4.34
N ILE A 2 -8.85 -6.21 -4.73
CA ILE A 2 -7.66 -5.93 -3.90
C ILE A 2 -7.24 -4.48 -4.15
N THR A 3 -7.04 -3.71 -3.09
CA THR A 3 -6.40 -2.39 -3.15
C THR A 3 -5.07 -2.46 -2.41
N LEU A 4 -3.97 -2.27 -3.12
CA LEU A 4 -2.64 -2.19 -2.56
C LEU A 4 -2.30 -0.73 -2.23
N TYR A 5 -2.43 -0.38 -0.95
CA TYR A 5 -1.86 0.85 -0.40
C TYR A 5 -0.35 0.66 -0.23
N THR A 6 0.45 1.40 -0.99
CA THR A 6 1.90 1.18 -1.05
C THR A 6 2.68 2.47 -1.25
N ALA A 7 3.99 2.38 -1.16
CA ALA A 7 4.95 3.42 -1.43
C ALA A 7 6.23 2.78 -1.99
N PRO A 8 7.11 3.50 -2.70
CA PRO A 8 8.34 2.95 -3.30
C PRO A 8 9.39 2.62 -2.22
N THR A 9 9.12 1.57 -1.46
CA THR A 9 9.91 1.07 -0.34
C THR A 9 10.09 -0.44 -0.48
N PRO A 10 11.12 -1.04 0.16
CA PRO A 10 11.29 -2.50 0.13
C PRO A 10 10.07 -3.29 0.63
N ASN A 11 9.31 -2.75 1.59
CA ASN A 11 8.09 -3.39 2.07
C ASN A 11 6.93 -3.26 1.08
N GLY A 12 6.81 -2.12 0.40
CA GLY A 12 5.81 -1.90 -0.64
C GLY A 12 5.97 -2.84 -1.84
N TYR A 13 7.21 -3.07 -2.27
CA TYR A 13 7.49 -3.91 -3.44
C TYR A 13 7.18 -5.39 -3.24
N LYS A 14 7.33 -5.92 -2.01
CA LYS A 14 7.07 -7.35 -1.73
C LYS A 14 5.70 -7.80 -2.21
N ILE A 15 4.68 -6.98 -1.92
CA ILE A 15 3.29 -7.32 -2.26
C ILE A 15 2.99 -7.01 -3.73
N SER A 16 3.54 -5.92 -4.30
CA SER A 16 3.44 -5.68 -5.74
C SER A 16 3.98 -6.85 -6.56
N VAL A 17 5.20 -7.31 -6.26
CA VAL A 17 5.81 -8.46 -6.95
C VAL A 17 4.95 -9.71 -6.80
N MET A 18 4.52 -10.03 -5.57
CA MET A 18 3.69 -11.20 -5.34
C MET A 18 2.39 -11.16 -6.15
N LEU A 19 1.70 -10.01 -6.22
CA LEU A 19 0.44 -9.85 -6.96
C LEU A 19 0.64 -10.00 -8.47
N GLU A 20 1.74 -9.47 -9.01
CA GLU A 20 2.11 -9.67 -10.43
C GLU A 20 2.41 -11.14 -10.73
N GLU A 21 3.22 -11.81 -9.89
CA GLU A 21 3.64 -13.21 -10.10
C GLU A 21 2.46 -14.19 -10.15
N ILE A 22 1.40 -13.93 -9.38
CA ILE A 22 0.20 -14.78 -9.35
C ILE A 22 -0.92 -14.28 -10.27
N GLY A 23 -0.72 -13.16 -10.97
CA GLY A 23 -1.68 -12.59 -11.91
C GLY A 23 -3.02 -12.19 -11.28
N LEU A 24 -3.05 -11.83 -9.99
CA LEU A 24 -4.29 -11.40 -9.35
C LEU A 24 -4.60 -9.94 -9.69
N PRO A 25 -5.86 -9.60 -10.05
CA PRO A 25 -6.23 -8.22 -10.32
C PRO A 25 -6.25 -7.39 -9.02
N TYR A 26 -5.60 -6.23 -9.07
CA TYR A 26 -5.54 -5.28 -7.96
C TYR A 26 -5.45 -3.83 -8.46
N GLU A 27 -5.84 -2.91 -7.58
CA GLU A 27 -5.66 -1.47 -7.78
C GLU A 27 -4.52 -0.97 -6.89
N VAL A 28 -3.71 -0.05 -7.42
CA VAL A 28 -2.61 0.58 -6.66
C VAL A 28 -3.07 1.93 -6.14
N ARG A 29 -2.87 2.16 -4.84
CA ARG A 29 -2.94 3.49 -4.25
C ARG A 29 -1.59 3.83 -3.61
N VAL A 30 -0.91 4.82 -4.17
CA VAL A 30 0.37 5.30 -3.66
C VAL A 30 0.13 6.25 -2.49
N LEU A 31 0.80 6.03 -1.37
CA LEU A 31 0.81 6.92 -0.22
C LEU A 31 2.01 7.87 -0.28
N ASP A 32 1.78 9.15 -0.01
CA ASP A 32 2.83 10.14 0.19
C ASP A 32 3.37 10.06 1.63
N LEU A 33 4.35 9.17 1.83
CA LEU A 33 4.98 8.99 3.14
C LEU A 33 5.74 10.23 3.64
N MET A 34 6.19 11.09 2.71
CA MET A 34 6.93 12.32 3.05
C MET A 34 6.00 13.38 3.63
N LYS A 35 4.74 13.40 3.19
CA LYS A 35 3.68 14.24 3.78
C LYS A 35 2.99 13.60 4.99
N GLY A 36 3.31 12.34 5.30
CA GLY A 36 2.73 11.64 6.44
C GLY A 36 1.32 11.11 6.19
N GLU A 37 0.93 10.84 4.94
CA GLU A 37 -0.41 10.32 4.58
C GLU A 37 -0.77 9.03 5.34
N GLN A 38 0.23 8.18 5.64
CA GLN A 38 0.07 6.96 6.45
C GLN A 38 -0.31 7.23 7.92
N LYS A 39 -0.27 8.49 8.36
CA LYS A 39 -0.69 8.91 9.70
C LYS A 39 -2.05 9.59 9.69
N GLU A 40 -2.67 9.78 8.53
CA GLU A 40 -4.03 10.32 8.45
C GLU A 40 -5.05 9.33 9.02
N GLU A 41 -6.10 9.87 9.65
CA GLU A 41 -7.08 9.08 10.40
C GLU A 41 -7.72 7.97 9.55
N TRP A 42 -7.95 8.25 8.26
CA TRP A 42 -8.55 7.27 7.35
C TRP A 42 -7.62 6.08 7.09
N PHE A 43 -6.31 6.30 7.02
CA PHE A 43 -5.35 5.21 6.79
C PHE A 43 -5.07 4.45 8.08
N LEU A 44 -5.03 5.14 9.23
CA LEU A 44 -4.89 4.49 10.54
C LEU A 44 -6.06 3.55 10.88
N LYS A 45 -7.26 3.78 10.32
CA LYS A 45 -8.39 2.84 10.40
C LYS A 45 -8.14 1.53 9.63
N ILE A 46 -7.24 1.55 8.65
CA ILE A 46 -6.85 0.39 7.83
C ILE A 46 -5.61 -0.29 8.44
N ASN A 47 -4.58 0.50 8.73
CA ASN A 47 -3.32 0.06 9.30
C ASN A 47 -2.98 0.95 10.53
N PRO A 48 -3.33 0.51 11.75
CA PRO A 48 -3.08 1.27 12.97
C PRO A 48 -1.60 1.54 13.28
N ASN A 49 -0.67 0.78 12.68
CA ASN A 49 0.76 1.04 12.82
C ASN A 49 1.21 2.28 12.01
N GLY A 50 0.46 2.64 10.97
CA GLY A 50 0.76 3.71 10.01
C GLY A 50 2.01 3.46 9.22
#